data_AF-A0A7K7XET7-F1
#
_entry.id   AF-A0A7K7XET7-F1
#
_cell.length_a   1.000
_cell.length_b   1.000
_cell.length_c   1.000
_cell.angle_alpha   90.00
_cell.angle_beta   90.00
_cell.angle_gamma   90.00
#
_symmetry.space_group_name_H-M   'P 1'
#
loop_
_entity.id
_entity.type
_entity.pdbx_description
1 polymer ?
#
loop_
_entity_poly.entity_id
_entity_poly.type
_entity_poly.pdbx_seq_one_letter_code
_entity_poly.pdbx_strand_id
1 'polypeptide(L)'
;RYTLDEFGTARRSAVVRGFIDALTRGGLGGTPRPIEMHSHDPLRYVGDMLAWLHQATASEKEHLEAMLKLVTIQGSVEENIQEVVGHITEGVCRPLKVRIEQVIVAEPGAVLLYKISNLLKFYHHTISGIVGNSAATLLTTIEEMHLLSKKIFFNSLSLHASKLMDKVELPPPDLGPSSALNQTLNLLREVLASHDSSVVPLDARQADFVQVLSCVLDPLLQMCTMSASNLGTADMATFMVNSLYMMRTTLALFEFTDKRLEMLQFQIEAHLDTLINEQASYVLTRAGLSYIYNALQQHKPEQGPLSNLSSMDSVSLKVAMAQFDRYLSAPDSLLMSQLNFLLSATVKEQIIKQSTELVCRAYSELYAAVMDPSNEYKDPETILHRSPHQVQALLS
;
A
#
# COMPACT_ATOMS: atom_id res chain seq x y z
N ARG A 1 -31.48 -45.64 17.44
CA ARG A 1 -30.87 -44.61 18.31
C ARG A 1 -29.73 -45.19 19.12
N TYR A 2 -29.94 -46.04 20.13
CA TYR A 2 -28.86 -46.67 20.91
C TYR A 2 -27.71 -47.26 20.08
N THR A 3 -28.00 -47.98 18.98
CA THR A 3 -26.96 -48.51 18.08
C THR A 3 -26.16 -47.42 17.37
N LEU A 4 -26.78 -46.28 17.04
CA LEU A 4 -26.11 -45.12 16.44
C LEU A 4 -25.23 -44.40 17.45
N ASP A 5 -25.64 -44.32 18.72
CA ASP A 5 -24.85 -43.70 19.79
C ASP A 5 -23.57 -44.50 20.08
N GLU A 6 -23.69 -45.83 20.16
CA GLU A 6 -22.55 -46.75 20.29
C GLU A 6 -21.63 -46.69 19.06
N PHE A 7 -22.21 -46.68 17.85
CA PHE A 7 -21.46 -46.50 16.61
C PHE A 7 -20.69 -45.18 16.61
N GLY A 8 -21.34 -44.07 16.95
CA GLY A 8 -20.73 -42.74 17.03
C GLY A 8 -19.57 -42.70 18.02
N THR A 9 -19.70 -43.35 19.18
CA THR A 9 -18.63 -43.43 20.19
C THR A 9 -17.44 -44.25 19.70
N ALA A 10 -17.69 -45.39 19.05
CA ALA A 10 -16.64 -46.21 18.45
C ALA A 10 -15.92 -45.48 17.32
N ARG A 11 -16.66 -44.81 16.43
CA ARG A 11 -16.12 -44.00 15.33
C ARG A 11 -15.36 -42.78 15.82
N ARG A 12 -15.86 -42.04 16.82
CA ARG A 12 -15.13 -40.92 17.47
C ARG A 12 -13.75 -41.39 17.91
N SER A 13 -13.68 -42.51 18.63
CA SER A 13 -12.40 -43.08 19.08
C SER A 13 -11.49 -43.51 17.92
N ALA A 14 -12.06 -44.07 16.85
CA ALA A 14 -11.32 -44.47 15.65
C ALA A 14 -10.78 -43.26 14.87
N VAL A 15 -11.57 -42.21 14.67
CA VAL A 15 -11.19 -40.98 13.97
C VAL A 15 -10.11 -40.23 14.76
N VAL A 16 -10.24 -40.14 16.09
CA VAL A 16 -9.19 -39.55 16.93
C VAL A 16 -7.87 -40.31 16.80
N ARG A 17 -7.90 -41.65 16.89
CA ARG A 17 -6.68 -42.47 16.67
C ARG A 17 -6.12 -42.28 15.27
N GLY A 18 -6.97 -42.29 14.25
CA GLY A 18 -6.57 -42.07 12.86
C GLY A 18 -5.91 -40.72 12.65
N PHE A 19 -6.41 -39.66 13.30
CA PHE A 19 -5.79 -38.33 13.24
C PHE A 19 -4.41 -38.33 13.90
N ILE A 20 -4.27 -38.93 15.08
CA ILE A 20 -2.97 -39.04 15.77
C ILE A 20 -1.98 -39.91 14.98
N ASP A 21 -2.44 -41.00 14.37
CA ASP A 21 -1.61 -41.83 13.51
C ASP A 21 -1.17 -41.07 12.24
N ALA A 22 -2.06 -40.30 11.61
CA ALA A 22 -1.70 -39.45 10.47
C ALA A 22 -0.65 -38.39 10.86
N LEU A 23 -0.77 -37.83 12.07
CA LEU A 23 0.19 -36.86 12.60
C LEU A 23 1.56 -37.48 12.86
N THR A 24 1.61 -38.64 13.51
CA THR A 24 2.84 -39.19 14.11
C THR A 24 3.48 -40.35 13.33
N ARG A 25 2.68 -41.14 12.61
CA ARG A 25 3.11 -42.37 11.90
C ARG A 25 2.96 -42.29 10.38
N GLY A 26 2.02 -41.49 9.89
CA GLY A 26 1.70 -41.41 8.47
C GLY A 26 0.83 -42.58 7.99
N GLY A 27 0.73 -42.75 6.67
CA GLY A 27 -0.07 -43.80 6.05
C GLY A 27 0.59 -45.18 6.04
N LEU A 28 -0.18 -46.18 5.59
CA LEU A 28 0.27 -47.57 5.48
C LEU A 28 1.56 -47.65 4.63
N GLY A 29 2.61 -48.28 5.18
CA GLY A 29 3.92 -48.37 4.53
C GLY A 29 4.77 -47.09 4.60
N GLY A 30 4.39 -46.10 5.42
CA GLY A 30 5.12 -44.84 5.59
C GLY A 30 4.76 -43.77 4.54
N THR A 31 3.70 -44.00 3.76
CA THR A 31 3.20 -43.09 2.72
C THR A 31 1.70 -42.84 2.89
N PRO A 32 1.24 -41.56 3.01
CA PRO A 32 2.05 -40.35 3.13
C PRO A 32 2.86 -40.34 4.43
N ARG A 33 3.94 -39.54 4.48
CA ARG A 33 4.77 -39.38 5.68
C ARG A 33 3.97 -38.75 6.84
N PRO A 34 4.39 -38.94 8.11
CA PRO A 34 3.78 -38.25 9.24
C PRO A 34 3.67 -36.74 9.01
N ILE A 35 2.51 -36.16 9.29
CA ILE A 35 2.27 -34.72 9.10
C ILE A 35 3.21 -33.88 9.97
N GLU A 36 3.59 -34.36 11.17
CA GLU A 36 4.54 -33.68 12.06
C GLU A 36 5.94 -33.49 11.44
N MET A 37 6.31 -34.29 10.43
CA MET A 37 7.56 -34.09 9.69
C MET A 37 7.57 -32.76 8.92
N HIS A 38 6.40 -32.21 8.60
CA HIS A 38 6.23 -30.93 7.91
C HIS A 38 6.14 -29.73 8.87
N SER A 39 6.33 -29.91 10.18
CA SER A 39 6.22 -28.82 11.19
C SER A 39 7.15 -27.62 10.94
N HIS A 40 8.23 -27.80 10.17
CA HIS A 40 9.13 -26.72 9.75
C HIS A 40 8.54 -25.81 8.65
N ASP A 41 7.48 -26.25 7.98
CA ASP A 41 6.68 -25.50 7.01
C ASP A 41 5.26 -25.30 7.59
N PRO A 42 5.01 -24.20 8.31
CA PRO A 42 3.73 -23.95 8.97
C PRO A 42 2.51 -24.01 8.07
N LEU A 43 2.61 -23.51 6.82
CA LEU A 43 1.47 -23.46 5.91
C LEU A 43 1.09 -24.88 5.48
N ARG A 44 2.10 -25.67 5.11
CA ARG A 44 1.91 -27.07 4.74
C ARG A 44 1.41 -27.89 5.92
N TYR A 45 2.00 -27.71 7.10
CA TYR A 45 1.62 -28.45 8.29
C TYR A 45 0.14 -28.23 8.66
N VAL A 46 -0.32 -26.96 8.67
CA VAL A 46 -1.72 -26.63 8.91
C VAL A 46 -2.62 -27.13 7.76
N GLY A 47 -2.16 -27.01 6.51
CA GLY A 47 -2.88 -27.49 5.34
C GLY A 47 -3.11 -28.99 5.33
N ASP A 48 -2.10 -29.79 5.66
CA ASP A 48 -2.18 -31.25 5.73
C ASP A 48 -3.17 -31.69 6.84
N MET A 49 -3.15 -31.02 8.00
CA MET A 49 -4.10 -31.29 9.08
C MET A 49 -5.55 -31.01 8.65
N LEU A 50 -5.80 -29.88 8.01
CA LEU A 50 -7.13 -29.50 7.54
C LEU A 50 -7.61 -30.37 6.37
N ALA A 51 -6.71 -30.74 5.46
CA ALA A 51 -7.01 -31.67 4.36
C ALA A 51 -7.44 -33.04 4.88
N TRP A 52 -6.71 -33.57 5.86
CA TRP A 52 -7.07 -34.84 6.51
C TRP A 52 -8.44 -34.76 7.16
N LEU A 53 -8.73 -33.67 7.89
CA LEU A 53 -10.02 -33.47 8.54
C LEU A 53 -11.17 -33.33 7.55
N HIS A 54 -10.96 -32.59 6.46
CA HIS A 54 -11.92 -32.48 5.37
C HIS A 54 -12.29 -33.85 4.81
N GLN A 55 -11.29 -34.68 4.47
CA GLN A 55 -11.52 -36.03 3.94
C GLN A 55 -12.18 -36.95 4.97
N ALA A 56 -11.72 -36.94 6.23
CA ALA A 56 -12.29 -37.76 7.28
C ALA A 56 -13.76 -37.40 7.54
N THR A 57 -14.07 -36.11 7.59
CA THR A 57 -15.43 -35.62 7.82
C THR A 57 -16.38 -36.01 6.68
N ALA A 58 -15.94 -35.87 5.42
CA ALA A 58 -16.71 -36.31 4.26
C ALA A 58 -16.97 -37.83 4.29
N SER A 59 -15.92 -38.61 4.58
CA SER A 59 -16.02 -40.06 4.69
C SER A 59 -17.00 -40.51 5.77
N GLU A 60 -16.97 -39.94 6.98
CA GLU A 60 -17.92 -40.33 8.03
C GLU A 60 -19.37 -40.03 7.65
N LYS A 61 -19.62 -38.89 6.98
CA LYS A 61 -20.94 -38.55 6.46
C LYS A 61 -21.41 -39.58 5.43
N GLU A 62 -20.58 -39.89 4.43
CA GLU A 62 -20.90 -40.89 3.39
C GLU A 62 -21.16 -42.29 3.99
N HIS A 63 -20.37 -42.70 5.00
CA HIS A 63 -20.58 -43.97 5.69
C HIS A 63 -21.93 -44.02 6.40
N LEU A 64 -22.33 -42.94 7.08
CA LEU A 64 -23.61 -42.85 7.76
C LEU A 64 -24.79 -42.81 6.77
N GLU A 65 -24.67 -42.06 5.67
CA GLU A 65 -25.65 -42.03 4.58
C GLU A 65 -25.84 -43.42 3.96
N ALA A 66 -24.74 -44.14 3.70
CA ALA A 66 -24.78 -45.49 3.16
C ALA A 66 -25.42 -46.48 4.14
N MET A 67 -25.08 -46.41 5.43
CA MET A 67 -25.61 -47.28 6.48
C MET A 67 -27.11 -47.05 6.71
N LEU A 68 -27.56 -45.79 6.64
CA LEU A 68 -28.95 -45.42 6.89
C LEU A 68 -29.83 -45.39 5.63
N LYS A 69 -29.27 -45.72 4.46
CA LYS A 69 -29.94 -45.66 3.15
C LYS A 69 -31.31 -46.35 3.08
N LEU A 70 -31.51 -47.44 3.82
CA LEU A 70 -32.75 -48.23 3.81
C LEU A 70 -33.73 -47.86 4.94
N VAL A 71 -33.38 -46.88 5.78
CA VAL A 71 -34.22 -46.44 6.89
C VAL A 71 -35.31 -45.49 6.37
N THR A 72 -36.57 -45.91 6.48
CA THR A 72 -37.73 -45.24 5.87
C THR A 72 -38.41 -44.19 6.75
N ILE A 73 -37.91 -43.95 7.97
CA ILE A 73 -38.45 -42.94 8.89
C ILE A 73 -37.96 -41.55 8.43
N GLN A 74 -38.69 -40.93 7.50
CA GLN A 74 -38.37 -39.61 6.94
C GLN A 74 -38.39 -38.52 8.03
N GLY A 75 -37.40 -37.62 8.00
CA GLY A 75 -37.22 -36.51 8.96
C GLY A 75 -36.16 -36.76 10.03
N SER A 76 -36.13 -37.95 10.63
CA SER A 76 -35.17 -38.28 11.71
C SER A 76 -33.78 -38.68 11.19
N VAL A 77 -33.68 -39.22 9.97
CA VAL A 77 -32.41 -39.76 9.44
C VAL A 77 -31.36 -38.67 9.27
N GLU A 78 -31.71 -37.53 8.66
CA GLU A 78 -30.78 -36.42 8.48
C GLU A 78 -30.31 -35.91 9.83
N GLU A 79 -31.21 -35.57 10.75
CA GLU A 79 -30.87 -35.10 12.11
C GLU A 79 -29.94 -36.07 12.86
N ASN A 80 -30.19 -37.38 12.77
CA ASN A 80 -29.34 -38.39 13.37
C ASN A 80 -27.94 -38.43 12.72
N ILE A 81 -27.84 -38.29 11.39
CA ILE A 81 -26.54 -38.17 10.70
C ILE A 81 -25.81 -36.93 11.22
N GLN A 82 -26.51 -35.80 11.34
CA GLN A 82 -25.92 -34.56 11.81
C GLN A 82 -25.37 -34.70 13.24
N GLU A 83 -26.17 -35.26 14.16
CA GLU A 83 -25.79 -35.49 15.55
C GLU A 83 -24.57 -36.43 15.67
N VAL A 84 -24.57 -37.55 14.93
CA VAL A 84 -23.48 -38.52 15.00
C VAL A 84 -22.20 -37.99 14.36
N VAL A 85 -22.26 -37.32 13.19
CA VAL A 85 -21.09 -36.67 12.58
C VAL A 85 -20.51 -35.61 13.50
N GLY A 86 -21.36 -34.80 14.14
CA GLY A 86 -20.94 -33.82 15.13
C GLY A 86 -20.20 -34.46 16.29
N HIS A 87 -20.75 -35.52 16.87
CA HIS A 87 -20.12 -36.25 17.96
C HIS A 87 -18.77 -36.87 17.57
N ILE A 88 -18.66 -37.42 16.35
CA ILE A 88 -17.41 -38.01 15.85
C ILE A 88 -16.33 -36.93 15.66
N THR A 89 -16.68 -35.83 14.99
CA THR A 89 -15.74 -34.73 14.67
C THR A 89 -15.32 -33.92 15.91
N GLU A 90 -16.14 -33.89 16.96
CA GLU A 90 -15.78 -33.25 18.23
C GLU A 90 -14.49 -33.82 18.85
N GLY A 91 -14.22 -35.10 18.66
CA GLY A 91 -13.04 -35.78 19.20
C GLY A 91 -11.71 -35.20 18.72
N VAL A 92 -11.67 -34.66 17.49
CA VAL A 92 -10.45 -34.15 16.85
C VAL A 92 -10.24 -32.64 17.05
N CYS A 93 -11.24 -31.91 17.57
CA CYS A 93 -11.16 -30.46 17.77
C CYS A 93 -10.01 -30.06 18.70
N ARG A 94 -9.87 -30.73 19.86
CA ARG A 94 -8.81 -30.40 20.83
C ARG A 94 -7.39 -30.62 20.27
N PRO A 95 -7.02 -31.80 19.72
CA PRO A 95 -5.68 -32.01 19.19
C PRO A 95 -5.37 -31.13 17.96
N LEU A 96 -6.39 -30.78 17.16
CA LEU A 96 -6.26 -29.81 16.07
C LEU A 96 -5.93 -28.42 16.62
N LYS A 97 -6.78 -27.92 17.52
CA LYS A 97 -6.65 -26.58 18.12
C LYS A 97 -5.27 -26.34 18.71
N VAL A 98 -4.80 -27.26 19.56
CA VAL A 98 -3.49 -27.14 20.21
C VAL A 98 -2.35 -26.99 19.19
N ARG A 99 -2.37 -27.79 18.12
CA ARG A 99 -1.30 -27.77 17.10
C ARG A 99 -1.33 -26.50 16.26
N ILE A 100 -2.51 -26.07 15.81
CA ILE A 100 -2.65 -24.84 15.03
C ILE A 100 -2.31 -23.62 15.90
N GLU A 101 -2.78 -23.59 17.14
CA GLU A 101 -2.47 -22.52 18.09
C GLU A 101 -0.96 -22.39 18.33
N GLN A 102 -0.26 -23.51 18.54
CA GLN A 102 1.21 -23.52 18.67
C GLN A 102 1.91 -22.93 17.44
N VAL A 103 1.43 -23.24 16.24
CA VAL A 103 1.98 -22.69 14.99
C VAL A 103 1.77 -21.18 14.91
N ILE A 104 0.57 -20.70 15.25
CA ILE A 104 0.24 -19.27 15.19
C ILE A 104 1.03 -18.48 16.26
N VAL A 105 1.08 -19.00 17.49
CA VAL A 105 1.77 -18.36 18.64
C VAL A 105 3.30 -18.39 18.50
N ALA A 106 3.85 -19.27 17.67
CA ALA A 106 5.26 -19.23 17.30
C ALA A 106 5.64 -18.01 16.41
N GLU A 107 4.66 -17.18 16.03
CA GLU A 107 4.82 -15.94 15.26
C GLU A 107 5.71 -16.10 14.01
N PRO A 108 5.33 -16.96 13.05
CA PRO A 108 6.19 -17.28 11.91
C PRO A 108 6.28 -16.17 10.84
N GLY A 109 5.76 -14.97 11.15
CA GLY A 109 5.76 -13.79 10.28
C GLY A 109 4.37 -13.43 9.71
N ALA A 110 4.14 -12.13 9.47
CA ALA A 110 2.84 -11.60 9.06
C ALA A 110 2.30 -12.23 7.76
N VAL A 111 3.14 -12.41 6.73
CA VAL A 111 2.73 -13.03 5.46
C VAL A 111 2.20 -14.44 5.69
N LEU A 112 2.90 -15.23 6.50
CA LEU A 112 2.54 -16.62 6.77
C LEU A 112 1.29 -16.72 7.66
N LEU A 113 1.18 -15.87 8.68
CA LEU A 113 -0.04 -15.75 9.51
C LEU A 113 -1.27 -15.40 8.67
N TYR A 114 -1.10 -14.53 7.66
CA TYR A 114 -2.19 -14.17 6.75
C TYR A 114 -2.55 -15.34 5.82
N LYS A 115 -1.57 -16.05 5.26
CA LYS A 115 -1.80 -17.26 4.46
C LYS A 115 -2.51 -18.36 5.26
N ILE A 116 -2.10 -18.59 6.51
CA ILE A 116 -2.75 -19.55 7.42
C ILE A 116 -4.18 -19.11 7.72
N SER A 117 -4.41 -17.82 7.96
CA SER A 117 -5.75 -17.27 8.17
C SER A 117 -6.68 -17.52 6.97
N ASN A 118 -6.20 -17.30 5.75
CA ASN A 118 -6.95 -17.57 4.52
C ASN A 118 -7.21 -19.07 4.33
N LEU A 119 -6.23 -19.91 4.65
CA LEU A 119 -6.35 -21.37 4.59
C LEU A 119 -7.42 -21.92 5.54
N LEU A 120 -7.43 -21.41 6.79
CA LEU A 120 -8.44 -21.77 7.79
C LEU A 120 -9.84 -21.36 7.32
N LYS A 121 -9.98 -20.15 6.78
CA LYS A 121 -11.24 -19.64 6.23
C LYS A 121 -11.72 -20.46 5.03
N PHE A 122 -10.81 -20.86 4.14
CA PHE A 122 -11.11 -21.75 3.03
C PHE A 122 -11.66 -23.09 3.53
N TYR A 123 -10.93 -23.78 4.41
CA TYR A 123 -11.37 -25.08 4.92
C TYR A 123 -12.63 -25.01 5.78
N HIS A 124 -12.84 -23.91 6.53
CA HIS A 124 -14.11 -23.65 7.19
C HIS A 124 -15.27 -23.68 6.18
N HIS A 125 -15.14 -22.96 5.07
CA HIS A 125 -16.16 -22.94 4.01
C HIS A 125 -16.33 -24.31 3.33
N THR A 126 -15.23 -24.98 2.96
CA THR A 126 -15.27 -26.28 2.31
C THR A 126 -15.92 -27.35 3.19
N ILE A 127 -15.54 -27.43 4.46
CA ILE A 127 -16.13 -28.40 5.40
C ILE A 127 -17.60 -28.04 5.64
N SER A 128 -17.92 -26.76 5.88
CA SER A 128 -19.30 -26.31 6.06
C SER A 128 -20.20 -26.67 4.86
N GLY A 129 -19.70 -26.60 3.63
CA GLY A 129 -20.44 -27.01 2.43
C GLY A 129 -20.80 -28.51 2.39
N ILE A 130 -20.00 -29.36 3.02
CA ILE A 130 -20.23 -30.82 3.03
C ILE A 130 -21.14 -31.22 4.19
N VAL A 131 -20.86 -30.72 5.40
CA VAL A 131 -21.56 -31.17 6.62
C VAL A 131 -22.66 -30.23 7.08
N GLY A 132 -22.79 -29.04 6.52
CA GLY A 132 -23.74 -28.03 7.00
C GLY A 132 -23.51 -27.76 8.49
N ASN A 133 -24.59 -27.80 9.28
CA ASN A 133 -24.53 -27.59 10.73
C ASN A 133 -24.09 -28.83 11.53
N SER A 134 -23.86 -29.98 10.87
CA SER A 134 -23.53 -31.25 11.54
C SER A 134 -22.23 -31.20 12.32
N ALA A 135 -21.23 -30.45 11.84
CA ALA A 135 -19.92 -30.34 12.49
C ALA A 135 -19.72 -28.97 13.15
N ALA A 136 -20.78 -28.43 13.78
CA ALA A 136 -20.75 -27.09 14.37
C ALA A 136 -19.54 -26.86 15.29
N THR A 137 -19.20 -27.80 16.16
CA THR A 137 -18.03 -27.67 17.07
C THR A 137 -16.70 -27.62 16.33
N LEU A 138 -16.55 -28.40 15.25
CA LEU A 138 -15.35 -28.38 14.42
C LEU A 138 -15.23 -27.04 13.67
N LEU A 139 -16.33 -26.58 13.07
CA LEU A 139 -16.39 -25.30 12.38
C LEU A 139 -16.06 -24.14 13.32
N THR A 140 -16.66 -24.10 14.52
CA THR A 140 -16.33 -23.13 15.57
C THR A 140 -14.84 -23.19 15.93
N THR A 141 -14.26 -24.39 16.05
CA THR A 141 -12.83 -24.55 16.35
C THR A 141 -11.95 -23.96 15.24
N ILE A 142 -12.29 -24.18 13.97
CA ILE A 142 -11.54 -23.62 12.83
C ILE A 142 -11.69 -22.09 12.80
N GLU A 143 -12.90 -21.58 13.05
CA GLU A 143 -13.18 -20.14 13.10
C GLU A 143 -12.41 -19.46 14.24
N GLU A 144 -12.35 -20.06 15.43
CA GLU A 144 -11.52 -19.57 16.54
C GLU A 144 -10.04 -19.44 16.15
N MET A 145 -9.51 -20.44 15.44
CA MET A 145 -8.13 -20.40 14.93
C MET A 145 -7.94 -19.35 13.83
N HIS A 146 -8.94 -19.17 12.95
CA HIS A 146 -8.94 -18.12 11.94
C HIS A 146 -8.85 -16.74 12.60
N LEU A 147 -9.71 -16.47 13.59
CA LEU A 147 -9.72 -15.22 14.34
C LEU A 147 -8.43 -14.99 15.11
N LEU A 148 -7.86 -16.03 15.72
CA LEU A 148 -6.56 -15.96 16.40
C LEU A 148 -5.44 -15.59 15.41
N SER A 149 -5.37 -16.27 14.26
CA SER A 149 -4.37 -16.00 13.22
C SER A 149 -4.48 -14.57 12.70
N LYS A 150 -5.71 -14.11 12.43
CA LYS A 150 -6.00 -12.74 11.99
C LYS A 150 -5.59 -11.71 13.05
N LYS A 151 -5.89 -11.97 14.33
CA LYS A 151 -5.50 -11.10 15.44
C LYS A 151 -3.97 -10.97 15.55
N ILE A 152 -3.25 -12.09 15.55
CA ILE A 152 -1.78 -12.09 15.67
C ILE A 152 -1.13 -11.46 14.43
N PHE A 153 -1.69 -11.67 13.24
CA PHE A 153 -1.29 -10.97 12.02
C PHE A 153 -1.38 -9.43 12.16
N PHE A 154 -2.53 -8.89 12.58
CA PHE A 154 -2.68 -7.44 12.75
C PHE A 154 -1.83 -6.88 13.89
N ASN A 155 -1.61 -7.65 14.95
CA ASN A 155 -0.66 -7.28 16.00
C ASN A 155 0.76 -7.20 15.46
N SER A 156 1.17 -8.16 14.61
CA SER A 156 2.48 -8.16 13.96
C SER A 156 2.66 -6.96 13.02
N LEU A 157 1.63 -6.61 12.24
CA LEU A 157 1.68 -5.42 11.38
C LEU A 157 1.73 -4.14 12.21
N SER A 158 0.91 -4.03 13.25
CA SER A 158 0.92 -2.88 14.16
C SER A 158 2.27 -2.71 14.84
N LEU A 159 2.89 -3.81 15.30
CA LEU A 159 4.22 -3.78 15.89
C LEU A 159 5.30 -3.37 14.88
N HIS A 160 5.22 -3.87 13.64
CA HIS A 160 6.09 -3.44 12.55
C HIS A 160 5.96 -1.92 12.31
N ALA A 161 4.73 -1.43 12.21
CA ALA A 161 4.43 -0.01 12.05
C ALA A 161 4.94 0.84 13.21
N SER A 162 4.78 0.40 14.46
CA SER A 162 5.32 1.11 15.63
C SER A 162 6.85 1.19 15.59
N LYS A 163 7.54 0.11 15.20
CA LYS A 163 9.01 0.10 15.08
C LYS A 163 9.53 1.07 14.03
N LEU A 164 8.78 1.31 12.94
CA LEU A 164 9.13 2.32 11.94
C LEU A 164 9.15 3.74 12.54
N MET A 165 8.30 3.99 13.54
CA MET A 165 8.17 5.28 14.20
C MET A 165 9.18 5.49 15.34
N ASP A 166 9.69 4.42 15.96
CA ASP A 166 10.65 4.52 17.08
C ASP A 166 12.00 5.13 16.65
N LYS A 167 12.45 4.85 15.43
CA LYS A 167 13.68 5.39 14.84
C LYS A 167 13.45 5.71 13.37
N VAL A 168 12.90 6.89 13.12
CA VAL A 168 12.69 7.39 11.77
C VAL A 168 14.05 7.57 11.08
N GLU A 169 14.28 6.80 10.01
CA GLU A 169 15.46 6.94 9.15
C GLU A 169 15.46 8.31 8.48
N LEU A 170 16.63 8.93 8.36
CA LEU A 170 16.78 10.15 7.56
C LEU A 170 16.67 9.81 6.06
N PRO A 171 16.18 10.73 5.23
CA PRO A 171 16.16 10.56 3.79
C PRO A 171 17.57 10.27 3.26
N PRO A 172 17.70 9.36 2.28
CA PRO A 172 19.00 9.08 1.69
C PRO A 172 19.51 10.30 0.90
N PRO A 173 20.83 10.40 0.63
CA PRO A 173 21.43 11.55 -0.05
C PRO A 173 20.91 11.79 -1.47
N ASP A 174 20.39 10.74 -2.11
CA ASP A 174 19.78 10.78 -3.43
C ASP A 174 18.28 11.10 -3.37
N LEU A 175 17.72 11.44 -2.20
CA LEU A 175 16.31 11.75 -1.99
C LEU A 175 15.36 10.64 -2.51
N GLY A 176 15.84 9.40 -2.57
CA GLY A 176 15.04 8.23 -2.90
C GLY A 176 14.22 7.70 -1.72
N PRO A 177 13.35 6.70 -1.95
CA PRO A 177 12.65 5.98 -0.89
C PRO A 177 13.63 5.34 0.10
N SER A 178 13.36 5.44 1.40
CA SER A 178 14.20 4.83 2.44
C SER A 178 14.19 3.28 2.39
N SER A 179 15.19 2.65 3.01
CA SER A 179 15.22 1.19 3.16
C SER A 179 13.99 0.67 3.91
N ALA A 180 13.61 1.35 5.00
CA ALA A 180 12.44 0.99 5.79
C ALA A 180 11.13 1.05 4.96
N LEU A 181 11.00 2.06 4.09
CA LEU A 181 9.85 2.16 3.18
C LEU A 181 9.82 1.01 2.18
N ASN A 182 10.93 0.71 1.52
CA ASN A 182 11.02 -0.37 0.54
C ASN A 182 10.72 -1.75 1.16
N GLN A 183 11.27 -2.03 2.35
CA GLN A 183 11.02 -3.29 3.07
C GLN A 183 9.55 -3.44 3.45
N THR A 184 8.92 -2.38 3.93
CA THR A 184 7.51 -2.41 4.35
C THR A 184 6.56 -2.52 3.15
N LEU A 185 6.88 -1.87 2.02
CA LEU A 185 6.11 -2.03 0.78
C LEU A 185 6.23 -3.45 0.21
N ASN A 186 7.40 -4.08 0.31
CA ASN A 186 7.56 -5.49 -0.07
C ASN A 186 6.72 -6.41 0.83
N LEU A 187 6.73 -6.20 2.15
CA LEU A 187 5.87 -6.92 3.08
C LEU A 187 4.38 -6.77 2.71
N LEU A 188 3.94 -5.53 2.45
CA LEU A 188 2.57 -5.25 2.03
C LEU A 188 2.22 -5.97 0.73
N ARG A 189 3.12 -5.93 -0.27
CA ARG A 189 2.94 -6.62 -1.54
C ARG A 189 2.77 -8.12 -1.36
N GLU A 190 3.60 -8.76 -0.53
CA GLU A 190 3.50 -10.19 -0.25
C GLU A 190 2.19 -10.58 0.45
N VAL A 191 1.73 -9.75 1.39
CA VAL A 191 0.43 -9.93 2.06
C VAL A 191 -0.71 -9.81 1.06
N LEU A 192 -0.76 -8.75 0.26
CA LEU A 192 -1.85 -8.53 -0.70
C LEU A 192 -1.86 -9.58 -1.81
N ALA A 193 -0.70 -10.01 -2.31
CA ALA A 193 -0.58 -11.07 -3.32
C ALA A 193 -1.03 -12.45 -2.81
N SER A 194 -1.02 -12.67 -1.48
CA SER A 194 -1.47 -13.93 -0.90
C SER A 194 -3.00 -14.09 -0.80
N HIS A 195 -3.76 -13.13 -1.32
CA HIS A 195 -5.22 -13.16 -1.34
C HIS A 195 -5.82 -13.85 -2.59
N ASP A 196 -5.08 -14.04 -3.67
CA ASP A 196 -5.60 -14.56 -4.95
C ASP A 196 -6.22 -15.97 -4.86
N SER A 197 -5.90 -16.74 -3.82
CA SER A 197 -6.41 -18.10 -3.58
C SER A 197 -7.64 -18.17 -2.67
N SER A 198 -8.23 -17.05 -2.25
CA SER A 198 -9.27 -17.00 -1.22
C SER A 198 -10.70 -17.07 -1.78
N VAL A 199 -11.52 -18.04 -1.33
CA VAL A 199 -12.93 -18.28 -1.79
C VAL A 199 -13.93 -17.32 -1.10
N VAL A 200 -13.47 -16.16 -0.65
CA VAL A 200 -14.25 -15.23 0.16
C VAL A 200 -15.08 -14.28 -0.73
N PRO A 201 -16.33 -13.94 -0.32
CA PRO A 201 -17.13 -12.91 -0.98
C PRO A 201 -16.38 -11.59 -1.16
N LEU A 202 -16.67 -10.88 -2.25
CA LEU A 202 -15.96 -9.64 -2.63
C LEU A 202 -15.98 -8.57 -1.52
N ASP A 203 -17.12 -8.37 -0.85
CA ASP A 203 -17.26 -7.34 0.18
C ASP A 203 -16.37 -7.59 1.40
N ALA A 204 -16.30 -8.84 1.86
CA ALA A 204 -15.46 -9.22 2.99
C ALA A 204 -13.96 -9.15 2.64
N ARG A 205 -13.61 -9.44 1.38
CA ARG A 205 -12.26 -9.24 0.84
C ARG A 205 -11.89 -7.75 0.83
N GLN A 206 -12.78 -6.89 0.35
CA GLN A 206 -12.56 -5.46 0.33
C GLN A 206 -12.35 -4.88 1.74
N ALA A 207 -13.17 -5.30 2.71
CA ALA A 207 -13.03 -4.85 4.10
C ALA A 207 -11.67 -5.24 4.70
N ASP A 208 -11.21 -6.47 4.45
CA ASP A 208 -9.91 -6.95 4.93
C ASP A 208 -8.75 -6.16 4.28
N PHE A 209 -8.82 -5.87 2.98
CA PHE A 209 -7.86 -5.01 2.28
C PHE A 209 -7.79 -3.61 2.90
N VAL A 210 -8.93 -2.97 3.12
CA VAL A 210 -8.99 -1.62 3.71
C VAL A 210 -8.34 -1.59 5.09
N GLN A 211 -8.55 -2.62 5.92
CA GLN A 211 -7.92 -2.71 7.23
C GLN A 211 -6.39 -2.90 7.13
N VAL A 212 -5.92 -3.80 6.27
CA VAL A 212 -4.47 -4.02 6.05
C VAL A 212 -3.79 -2.75 5.54
N LEU A 213 -4.39 -2.10 4.54
CA LEU A 213 -3.86 -0.87 3.96
C LEU A 213 -3.78 0.25 4.99
N SER A 214 -4.82 0.43 5.82
CA SER A 214 -4.80 1.48 6.85
C SER A 214 -3.77 1.19 7.95
N CYS A 215 -3.60 -0.07 8.33
CA CYS A 215 -2.61 -0.48 9.33
C CYS A 215 -1.16 -0.22 8.89
N VAL A 216 -0.88 -0.25 7.59
CA VAL A 216 0.49 -0.13 7.05
C VAL A 216 0.77 1.22 6.39
N LEU A 217 -0.14 1.72 5.54
CA LEU A 217 0.09 2.95 4.77
C LEU A 217 0.07 4.19 5.65
N ASP A 218 -0.83 4.28 6.63
CA ASP A 218 -0.95 5.49 7.44
C ASP A 218 0.34 5.73 8.27
N PRO A 219 0.91 4.70 8.94
CA PRO A 219 2.22 4.83 9.59
C PRO A 219 3.37 5.09 8.60
N LEU A 220 3.35 4.51 7.40
CA LEU A 220 4.38 4.75 6.39
C LEU A 220 4.38 6.20 5.90
N LEU A 221 3.21 6.77 5.66
CA LEU A 221 3.06 8.17 5.28
C LEU A 221 3.56 9.09 6.39
N GLN A 222 3.17 8.81 7.64
CA GLN A 222 3.63 9.56 8.79
C GLN A 222 5.16 9.48 8.95
N MET A 223 5.75 8.29 8.78
CA MET A 223 7.20 8.10 8.80
C MET A 223 7.89 8.93 7.71
N CYS A 224 7.37 8.94 6.47
CA CYS A 224 7.95 9.74 5.39
C CYS A 224 7.91 11.24 5.72
N THR A 225 6.78 11.74 6.21
CA THR A 225 6.63 13.15 6.61
C THR A 225 7.60 13.52 7.74
N MET A 226 7.75 12.65 8.76
CA MET A 226 8.69 12.87 9.86
C MET A 226 10.15 12.83 9.37
N SER A 227 10.48 11.90 8.48
CA SER A 227 11.81 11.77 7.87
C SER A 227 12.20 13.04 7.10
N ALA A 228 11.24 13.62 6.37
CA ALA A 228 11.45 14.80 5.55
C ALA A 228 11.43 16.12 6.33
N SER A 229 11.03 16.12 7.61
CA SER A 229 10.76 17.34 8.40
C SER A 229 11.94 18.31 8.56
N ASN A 230 13.18 17.81 8.47
CA ASN A 230 14.40 18.62 8.61
C ASN A 230 15.02 19.01 7.26
N LEU A 231 14.39 18.66 6.14
CA LEU A 231 14.89 18.99 4.80
C LEU A 231 14.45 20.40 4.37
N GLY A 232 15.20 20.99 3.45
CA GLY A 232 14.75 22.18 2.72
C GLY A 232 13.53 21.86 1.85
N THR A 233 12.75 22.88 1.49
CA THR A 233 11.48 22.73 0.74
C THR A 233 11.61 21.85 -0.51
N ALA A 234 12.61 22.10 -1.36
CA ALA A 234 12.84 21.34 -2.59
C ALA A 234 13.30 19.89 -2.32
N ASP A 235 14.15 19.69 -1.31
CA ASP A 235 14.64 18.36 -0.93
C ASP A 235 13.50 17.51 -0.35
N MET A 236 12.71 18.10 0.56
CA MET A 236 11.51 17.51 1.15
C MET A 236 10.53 17.09 0.05
N ALA A 237 10.17 18.00 -0.85
CA ALA A 237 9.21 17.73 -1.90
C ALA A 237 9.70 16.62 -2.85
N THR A 238 10.99 16.59 -3.19
CA THR A 238 11.59 15.53 -4.03
C THR A 238 11.52 14.17 -3.35
N PHE A 239 11.93 14.08 -2.09
CA PHE A 239 11.84 12.85 -1.31
C PHE A 239 10.40 12.34 -1.17
N MET A 240 9.45 13.24 -0.91
CA MET A 240 8.04 12.88 -0.79
C MET A 240 7.46 12.42 -2.13
N VAL A 241 7.73 13.10 -3.25
CA VAL A 241 7.29 12.65 -4.59
C VAL A 241 7.81 11.25 -4.88
N ASN A 242 9.09 10.98 -4.65
CA ASN A 242 9.68 9.66 -4.89
C ASN A 242 9.06 8.58 -4.02
N SER A 243 8.89 8.86 -2.72
CA SER A 243 8.32 7.92 -1.74
C SER A 243 6.86 7.60 -2.04
N LEU A 244 6.03 8.62 -2.26
CA LEU A 244 4.61 8.49 -2.59
C LEU A 244 4.42 7.79 -3.94
N TYR A 245 5.26 8.09 -4.93
CA TYR A 245 5.23 7.42 -6.23
C TYR A 245 5.51 5.92 -6.10
N MET A 246 6.47 5.53 -5.26
CA MET A 246 6.77 4.11 -4.97
C MET A 246 5.59 3.40 -4.29
N MET A 247 4.93 4.06 -3.32
CA MET A 247 3.71 3.54 -2.70
C MET A 247 2.60 3.35 -3.73
N ARG A 248 2.34 4.37 -4.56
CA ARG A 248 1.29 4.36 -5.59
C ARG A 248 1.50 3.24 -6.60
N THR A 249 2.71 3.11 -7.14
CA THR A 249 3.04 2.06 -8.12
C THR A 249 2.94 0.65 -7.53
N THR A 250 3.25 0.49 -6.24
CA THR A 250 3.07 -0.80 -5.55
C THR A 250 1.59 -1.15 -5.37
N LEU A 251 0.75 -0.18 -5.01
CA LEU A 251 -0.68 -0.41 -4.80
C LEU A 251 -1.46 -0.58 -6.10
N ALA A 252 -1.03 0.05 -7.20
CA ALA A 252 -1.69 -0.01 -8.50
C ALA A 252 -1.77 -1.43 -9.10
N LEU A 253 -1.04 -2.39 -8.53
CA LEU A 253 -1.06 -3.80 -8.92
C LEU A 253 -2.24 -4.58 -8.32
N PHE A 254 -2.97 -3.99 -7.37
CA PHE A 254 -3.97 -4.68 -6.57
C PHE A 254 -5.35 -4.02 -6.66
N GLU A 255 -6.39 -4.84 -6.71
CA GLU A 255 -7.78 -4.40 -6.63
C GLU A 255 -8.11 -3.75 -5.27
N PHE A 256 -9.19 -2.99 -5.21
CA PHE A 256 -9.71 -2.33 -4.00
C PHE A 256 -8.78 -1.24 -3.41
N THR A 257 -7.79 -0.78 -4.18
CA THR A 257 -6.83 0.25 -3.75
C THR A 257 -7.17 1.67 -4.24
N ASP A 258 -8.22 1.84 -5.03
CA ASP A 258 -8.55 3.10 -5.75
C ASP A 258 -8.56 4.34 -4.85
N LYS A 259 -9.25 4.27 -3.71
CA LYS A 259 -9.32 5.39 -2.75
C LYS A 259 -7.94 5.80 -2.23
N ARG A 260 -7.05 4.83 -2.00
CA ARG A 260 -5.69 5.10 -1.53
C ARG A 260 -4.81 5.60 -2.67
N LEU A 261 -4.99 5.10 -3.89
CA LEU A 261 -4.30 5.62 -5.08
C LEU A 261 -4.64 7.08 -5.35
N GLU A 262 -5.92 7.45 -5.26
CA GLU A 262 -6.39 8.83 -5.43
C GLU A 262 -5.80 9.76 -4.36
N MET A 263 -5.82 9.34 -3.09
CA MET A 263 -5.20 10.08 -1.98
C MET A 263 -3.69 10.30 -2.22
N LEU A 264 -2.96 9.25 -2.62
CA LEU A 264 -1.52 9.36 -2.92
C LEU A 264 -1.27 10.29 -4.10
N GLN A 265 -2.09 10.22 -5.14
CA GLN A 265 -1.99 11.08 -6.31
C GLN A 265 -2.14 12.56 -5.93
N PHE A 266 -3.13 12.90 -5.11
CA PHE A 266 -3.34 14.26 -4.63
C PHE A 266 -2.13 14.79 -3.83
N GLN A 267 -1.54 13.96 -2.99
CA GLN A 267 -0.32 14.35 -2.24
C GLN A 267 0.90 14.51 -3.16
N ILE A 268 1.04 13.65 -4.18
CA ILE A 268 2.11 13.79 -5.19
C ILE A 268 1.97 15.13 -5.92
N GLU A 269 0.75 15.49 -6.34
CA GLU A 269 0.47 16.74 -7.03
C GLU A 269 0.82 17.97 -6.17
N ALA A 270 0.48 17.97 -4.88
CA ALA A 270 0.82 19.06 -3.98
C ALA A 270 2.34 19.28 -3.83
N HIS A 271 3.12 18.19 -3.75
CA HIS A 271 4.58 18.29 -3.71
C HIS A 271 5.19 18.63 -5.07
N LEU A 272 4.55 18.20 -6.16
CA LEU A 272 4.93 18.56 -7.52
C LEU A 272 4.76 20.06 -7.75
N ASP A 273 3.65 20.66 -7.33
CA ASP A 273 3.43 22.10 -7.36
C ASP A 273 4.49 22.86 -6.57
N THR A 274 4.91 22.31 -5.42
CA THR A 274 6.01 22.89 -4.64
C THR A 274 7.31 22.91 -5.45
N LEU A 275 7.67 21.80 -6.12
CA LEU A 275 8.86 21.72 -6.96
C LEU A 275 8.80 22.64 -8.18
N ILE A 276 7.62 22.81 -8.79
CA ILE A 276 7.41 23.75 -9.88
C ILE A 276 7.73 25.18 -9.44
N ASN A 277 7.20 25.59 -8.28
CA ASN A 277 7.42 26.93 -7.75
C ASN A 277 8.88 27.16 -7.34
N GLU A 278 9.52 26.17 -6.69
CA GLU A 278 10.94 26.23 -6.34
C GLU A 278 11.83 26.30 -7.59
N GLN A 279 11.54 25.51 -8.63
CA GLN A 279 12.27 25.54 -9.90
C GLN A 279 12.12 26.91 -10.59
N ALA A 280 10.90 27.45 -10.65
CA ALA A 280 10.67 28.78 -11.23
C ALA A 280 11.38 29.88 -10.44
N SER A 281 11.30 29.84 -9.10
CA SER A 281 12.00 30.77 -8.21
C SER A 281 13.52 30.71 -8.37
N TYR A 282 14.07 29.49 -8.49
CA TYR A 282 15.48 29.25 -8.78
C TYR A 282 15.90 29.90 -10.10
N VAL A 283 15.14 29.67 -11.17
CA VAL A 283 15.41 30.26 -12.50
C VAL A 283 15.32 31.79 -12.44
N LEU A 284 14.24 32.36 -11.88
CA LEU A 284 14.08 33.81 -11.78
C LEU A 284 15.21 34.47 -10.98
N THR A 285 15.67 33.81 -9.91
CA THR A 285 16.78 34.31 -9.09
C THR A 285 18.10 34.26 -9.85
N ARG A 286 18.40 33.12 -10.48
CA ARG A 286 19.63 32.93 -11.26
C ARG A 286 19.67 33.73 -12.56
N ALA A 287 18.51 34.06 -13.11
CA ALA A 287 18.38 34.91 -14.30
C ALA A 287 18.29 36.41 -13.97
N GLY A 288 18.35 36.81 -12.68
CA GLY A 288 18.37 38.21 -12.26
C GLY A 288 17.00 38.89 -12.24
N LEU A 289 15.91 38.14 -12.41
CA LEU A 289 14.55 38.67 -12.45
C LEU A 289 13.82 38.65 -11.11
N SER A 290 14.27 37.86 -10.13
CA SER A 290 13.55 37.67 -8.86
C SER A 290 13.28 38.98 -8.11
N TYR A 291 14.29 39.85 -7.97
CA TYR A 291 14.12 41.12 -7.26
C TYR A 291 13.21 42.11 -8.01
N ILE A 292 13.34 42.16 -9.34
CA ILE A 292 12.50 42.97 -10.23
C ILE A 292 11.05 42.52 -10.17
N TYR A 293 10.81 41.21 -10.28
CA TYR A 293 9.47 40.65 -10.25
C TYR A 293 8.81 40.87 -8.89
N ASN A 294 9.55 40.70 -7.78
CA ASN A 294 9.03 41.02 -6.44
C ASN A 294 8.70 42.51 -6.27
N ALA A 295 9.55 43.41 -6.78
CA ALA A 295 9.28 44.85 -6.74
C ALA A 295 8.01 45.20 -7.52
N LEU A 296 7.81 44.58 -8.68
CA LEU A 296 6.60 44.73 -9.49
C LEU A 296 5.34 44.25 -8.76
N GLN A 297 5.39 43.06 -8.14
CA GLN A 297 4.24 42.50 -7.41
C GLN A 297 3.85 43.30 -6.17
N GLN A 298 4.82 43.90 -5.48
CA GLN A 298 4.58 44.69 -4.27
C GLN A 298 4.23 46.15 -4.56
N HIS A 299 4.39 46.58 -5.81
CA HIS A 299 4.13 47.95 -6.20
C HIS A 299 2.64 48.28 -6.09
N LYS A 300 2.35 49.44 -5.50
CA LYS A 300 1.00 50.00 -5.47
C LYS A 300 0.96 51.25 -6.36
N PRO A 301 -0.13 51.48 -7.13
CA PRO A 301 -0.25 52.64 -8.02
C PRO A 301 -0.02 53.99 -7.32
N GLU A 302 -0.28 54.06 -6.01
CA GLU A 302 -0.07 55.25 -5.16
C GLU A 302 1.39 55.65 -4.97
N GLN A 303 2.34 54.73 -5.25
CA GLN A 303 3.78 54.96 -5.07
C GLN A 303 4.43 55.67 -6.27
N GLY A 304 3.65 56.00 -7.30
CA GLY A 304 4.11 56.66 -8.52
C GLY A 304 4.61 55.69 -9.59
N PRO A 305 5.18 56.20 -10.70
CA PRO A 305 5.62 55.38 -11.83
C PRO A 305 6.71 54.37 -11.44
N LEU A 306 6.65 53.14 -11.98
CA LEU A 306 7.67 52.11 -11.75
C LEU A 306 9.09 52.55 -12.15
N SER A 307 9.23 53.41 -13.16
CA SER A 307 10.53 53.92 -13.61
C SER A 307 11.30 54.71 -12.54
N ASN A 308 10.63 55.21 -11.51
CA ASN A 308 11.24 55.95 -10.39
C ASN A 308 11.77 55.03 -9.28
N LEU A 309 11.44 53.73 -9.29
CA LEU A 309 11.98 52.78 -8.33
C LEU A 309 13.40 52.36 -8.76
N SER A 310 14.35 52.42 -7.83
CA SER A 310 15.77 52.07 -8.10
C SER A 310 15.97 50.64 -8.61
N SER A 311 15.08 49.72 -8.25
CA SER A 311 15.09 48.32 -8.71
C SER A 311 14.53 48.13 -10.12
N MET A 312 13.76 49.11 -10.61
CA MET A 312 12.98 49.05 -11.85
C MET A 312 13.36 50.18 -12.82
N ASP A 313 14.40 50.95 -12.52
CA ASP A 313 14.93 51.97 -13.42
C ASP A 313 15.47 51.34 -14.73
N SER A 314 15.64 52.17 -15.76
CA SER A 314 16.05 51.71 -17.09
C SER A 314 17.43 51.05 -17.11
N VAL A 315 18.33 51.38 -16.17
CA VAL A 315 19.69 50.82 -16.11
C VAL A 315 19.64 49.44 -15.46
N SER A 316 18.98 49.33 -14.31
CA SER A 316 18.76 48.09 -13.57
C SER A 316 18.04 47.04 -14.42
N LEU A 317 16.99 47.44 -15.16
CA LEU A 317 16.29 46.55 -16.09
C LEU A 317 17.18 46.07 -17.23
N LYS A 318 18.00 46.94 -17.84
CA LYS A 318 18.93 46.53 -18.92
C LYS A 318 19.97 45.53 -18.42
N VAL A 319 20.48 45.70 -17.20
CA VAL A 319 21.41 44.74 -16.58
C VAL A 319 20.74 43.39 -16.36
N ALA A 320 19.51 43.37 -15.82
CA ALA A 320 18.77 42.13 -15.61
C ALA A 320 18.40 41.44 -16.93
N MET A 321 18.04 42.19 -17.98
CA MET A 321 17.76 41.62 -19.30
C MET A 321 18.99 40.99 -19.94
N ALA A 322 20.17 41.58 -19.79
CA ALA A 322 21.41 40.97 -20.27
C ALA A 322 21.70 39.62 -19.57
N GLN A 323 21.33 39.48 -18.29
CA GLN A 323 21.43 38.22 -17.56
C GLN A 323 20.36 37.23 -17.98
N PHE A 324 19.11 37.67 -18.16
CA PHE A 324 18.01 36.85 -18.64
C PHE A 324 18.26 36.32 -20.06
N ASP A 325 18.82 37.14 -20.95
CA ASP A 325 19.19 36.74 -22.31
C ASP A 325 20.24 35.62 -22.34
N ARG A 326 21.16 35.61 -21.36
CA ARG A 326 22.12 34.52 -21.20
C ARG A 326 21.43 33.22 -20.82
N TYR A 327 20.38 33.29 -19.99
CA TYR A 327 19.53 32.14 -19.70
C TYR A 327 18.75 31.67 -20.93
N LEU A 328 18.13 32.57 -21.70
CA LEU A 328 17.40 32.22 -22.92
C LEU A 328 18.27 31.53 -23.98
N SER A 329 19.59 31.77 -23.94
CA SER A 329 20.55 31.13 -24.85
C SER A 329 20.87 29.67 -24.47
N ALA A 330 20.62 29.28 -23.21
CA ALA A 330 20.84 27.94 -22.70
C ALA A 330 19.86 27.61 -21.54
N PRO A 331 18.57 27.38 -21.83
CA PRO A 331 17.54 27.20 -20.80
C PRO A 331 17.81 26.02 -19.86
N ASP A 332 18.33 24.92 -20.41
CA ASP A 332 18.65 23.69 -19.67
C ASP A 332 19.79 23.88 -18.64
N SER A 333 20.50 25.01 -18.67
CA SER A 333 21.61 25.27 -17.75
C SER A 333 21.16 25.60 -16.32
N LEU A 334 19.89 25.97 -16.12
CA LEU A 334 19.35 26.40 -14.82
C LEU A 334 18.32 25.40 -14.28
N LEU A 335 18.78 24.18 -13.97
CA LEU A 335 17.96 23.17 -13.30
C LEU A 335 18.42 22.97 -11.85
N MET A 336 17.46 22.86 -10.93
CA MET A 336 17.73 22.43 -9.56
C MET A 336 18.32 21.01 -9.56
N SER A 337 19.32 20.78 -8.70
CA SER A 337 19.97 19.46 -8.58
C SER A 337 18.99 18.36 -8.17
N GLN A 338 17.96 18.72 -7.39
CA GLN A 338 16.91 17.84 -6.90
C GLN A 338 16.14 17.16 -8.03
N LEU A 339 15.97 17.81 -9.18
CA LEU A 339 15.27 17.24 -10.33
C LEU A 339 16.02 16.05 -10.95
N ASN A 340 17.30 15.86 -10.63
CA ASN A 340 18.06 14.69 -11.07
C ASN A 340 17.77 13.45 -10.24
N PHE A 341 17.13 13.61 -9.09
CA PHE A 341 16.78 12.52 -8.18
C PHE A 341 15.36 12.00 -8.35
N LEU A 342 14.54 12.64 -9.20
CA LEU A 342 13.18 12.20 -9.46
C LEU A 342 13.15 10.84 -10.16
N LEU A 343 12.40 9.89 -9.60
CA LEU A 343 12.26 8.55 -10.17
C LEU A 343 11.44 8.51 -11.47
N SER A 344 10.58 9.50 -11.69
CA SER A 344 9.71 9.58 -12.88
C SER A 344 10.20 10.66 -13.85
N ALA A 345 10.63 10.25 -15.03
CA ALA A 345 11.04 11.17 -16.11
C ALA A 345 9.88 12.08 -16.54
N THR A 346 8.66 11.56 -16.61
CA THR A 346 7.46 12.33 -16.95
C THR A 346 7.18 13.44 -15.93
N VAL A 347 7.39 13.16 -14.64
CA VAL A 347 7.23 14.18 -13.58
C VAL A 347 8.31 15.26 -13.73
N LYS A 348 9.56 14.87 -14.04
CA LYS A 348 10.64 15.83 -14.28
C LYS A 348 10.31 16.76 -15.46
N GLU A 349 9.88 16.21 -16.59
CA GLU A 349 9.48 16.98 -17.77
C GLU A 349 8.32 17.93 -17.46
N GLN A 350 7.31 17.45 -16.71
CA GLN A 350 6.20 18.28 -16.26
C GLN A 350 6.66 19.46 -15.41
N ILE A 351 7.57 19.24 -14.45
CA ILE A 351 8.11 20.30 -13.59
C ILE A 351 8.85 21.35 -14.43
N ILE A 352 9.71 20.91 -15.36
CA ILE A 352 10.47 21.81 -16.23
C ILE A 352 9.52 22.65 -17.09
N LYS A 353 8.53 22.02 -17.73
CA LYS A 353 7.55 22.70 -18.56
C LYS A 353 6.73 23.74 -17.78
N GLN A 354 6.13 23.34 -16.65
CA GLN A 354 5.25 24.24 -15.89
C GLN A 354 6.04 25.35 -15.18
N SER A 355 7.25 25.07 -14.69
CA SER A 355 8.09 26.13 -14.12
C SER A 355 8.54 27.14 -15.17
N THR A 356 8.80 26.67 -16.40
CA THR A 356 9.08 27.54 -17.55
C THR A 356 7.89 28.42 -17.88
N GLU A 357 6.66 27.88 -17.86
CA GLU A 357 5.44 28.67 -18.05
C GLU A 357 5.30 29.78 -16.98
N LEU A 358 5.67 29.51 -15.73
CA LEU A 358 5.70 30.54 -14.67
C LEU A 358 6.75 31.63 -14.95
N VAL A 359 7.94 31.26 -15.43
CA VAL A 359 8.97 32.23 -15.84
C VAL A 359 8.49 33.09 -17.01
N CYS A 360 7.84 32.49 -18.02
CA CYS A 360 7.23 33.22 -19.13
C CYS A 360 6.13 34.18 -18.65
N ARG A 361 5.30 33.76 -17.68
CA ARG A 361 4.28 34.63 -17.08
C ARG A 361 4.90 35.81 -16.36
N ALA A 362 5.92 35.57 -15.52
CA ALA A 362 6.63 36.63 -14.82
C ALA A 362 7.26 37.66 -15.78
N TYR A 363 7.86 37.19 -16.87
CA TYR A 363 8.37 38.06 -17.94
C TYR A 363 7.24 38.83 -18.65
N SER A 364 6.10 38.19 -18.90
CA SER A 364 4.95 38.83 -19.57
C SER A 364 4.37 39.97 -18.74
N GLU A 365 4.28 39.79 -17.42
CA GLU A 365 3.83 40.82 -16.49
C GLU A 365 4.82 42.00 -16.44
N LEU A 366 6.13 41.70 -16.38
CA LEU A 366 7.17 42.72 -16.48
C LEU A 366 7.09 43.49 -17.80
N TYR A 367 6.90 42.78 -18.91
CA TYR A 367 6.78 43.38 -20.24
C TYR A 367 5.57 44.31 -20.33
N ALA A 368 4.40 43.86 -19.84
CA ALA A 368 3.21 44.69 -19.80
C ALA A 368 3.41 45.96 -18.96
N ALA A 369 4.07 45.85 -17.80
CA ALA A 369 4.33 46.97 -16.92
C ALA A 369 5.30 48.01 -17.53
N VAL A 370 6.37 47.56 -18.18
CA VAL A 370 7.35 48.46 -18.81
C VAL A 370 6.78 49.12 -20.06
N MET A 371 5.90 48.42 -20.80
CA MET A 371 5.23 48.97 -21.99
C MET A 371 4.03 49.86 -21.65
N ASP A 372 3.55 49.87 -20.40
CA ASP A 372 2.47 50.75 -19.97
C ASP A 372 2.97 52.22 -19.89
N PRO A 373 2.37 53.15 -20.66
CA PRO A 373 2.73 54.56 -20.61
C PRO A 373 2.60 55.19 -19.21
N SER A 374 1.77 54.64 -18.32
CA SER A 374 1.59 55.13 -16.95
C SER A 374 2.87 55.03 -16.09
N ASN A 375 3.80 54.15 -16.47
CA ASN A 375 5.06 53.93 -15.76
C ASN A 375 6.22 54.82 -16.23
N GLU A 376 5.98 55.73 -17.19
CA GLU A 376 6.89 56.81 -17.62
C GLU A 376 8.27 56.34 -18.12
N TYR A 377 8.37 55.13 -18.67
CA TYR A 377 9.58 54.69 -19.38
C TYR A 377 9.74 55.45 -20.71
N LYS A 378 10.88 56.12 -20.91
CA LYS A 378 11.13 56.94 -22.11
C LYS A 378 11.23 56.13 -23.40
N ASP A 379 11.96 55.01 -23.35
CA ASP A 379 12.25 54.16 -24.52
C ASP A 379 12.11 52.67 -24.15
N PRO A 380 10.89 52.16 -23.86
CA PRO A 380 10.69 50.83 -23.30
C PRO A 380 11.16 49.70 -24.23
N GLU A 381 11.08 49.89 -25.55
CA GLU A 381 11.59 48.94 -26.56
C GLU A 381 13.13 48.78 -26.53
N THR A 382 13.84 49.78 -25.99
CA THR A 382 15.30 49.69 -25.79
C THR A 382 15.68 48.96 -24.50
N ILE A 383 14.71 48.73 -23.62
CA ILE A 383 14.88 48.02 -22.35
C ILE A 383 14.54 46.55 -22.53
N LEU A 384 13.36 46.26 -23.12
CA LEU A 384 12.87 44.91 -23.37
C LEU A 384 12.81 44.64 -24.88
N HIS A 385 13.84 43.98 -25.41
CA HIS A 385 13.95 43.74 -26.85
C HIS A 385 13.11 42.56 -27.35
N ARG A 386 12.70 41.64 -26.46
CA ARG A 386 11.97 40.42 -26.84
C ARG A 386 10.51 40.53 -26.41
N SER A 387 9.58 40.17 -27.29
CA SER A 387 8.18 40.04 -26.91
C SER A 387 7.97 38.77 -26.07
N PRO A 388 6.89 38.71 -25.26
CA PRO A 388 6.56 37.50 -24.50
C PRO A 388 6.46 36.23 -25.36
N HIS A 389 5.92 36.35 -26.58
CA HIS A 389 5.84 35.24 -27.54
C HIS A 389 7.22 34.76 -27.98
N GLN A 390 8.19 35.66 -28.18
CA GLN A 390 9.56 35.30 -28.51
C GLN A 390 10.26 34.60 -27.35
N VAL A 391 10.05 35.08 -26.11
CA VAL A 391 10.60 34.44 -24.91
C VAL A 391 10.01 33.04 -24.75
N GLN A 392 8.70 32.87 -24.93
CA GLN A 392 8.06 31.57 -24.87
C GLN A 392 8.60 30.61 -25.92
N ALA A 393 8.80 31.06 -27.16
CA ALA A 393 9.34 30.23 -28.24
C ALA A 393 10.82 29.83 -28.04
N LEU A 394 11.59 30.59 -27.25
CA LEU A 394 12.97 30.26 -26.90
C LEU A 394 13.07 29.28 -25.74
N LEU A 395 12.00 29.14 -24.96
CA LEU A 395 11.94 28.30 -23.77
C LEU A 395 11.09 27.02 -23.97
N SER A 396 10.34 26.95 -25.06
CA SER A 396 9.62 25.75 -25.52
C SER A 396 10.53 24.81 -26.31
#